data_AF-A0A7J9PYF6-F1
#
_entry.id   AF-A0A7J9PYF6-F1
#
_cell.length_a   1.000
_cell.length_b   1.000
_cell.length_c   1.000
_cell.angle_alpha   90.00
_cell.angle_beta   90.00
_cell.angle_gamma   90.00
#
_symmetry.space_group_name_H-M   'P 1'
#
loop_
_entity.id
_entity.type
_entity.pdbx_description
1 polymer ?
#
loop_
_entity_poly.entity_id
_entity_poly.type
_entity_poly.pdbx_seq_one_letter_code
_entity_poly.pdbx_strand_id
1 'polypeptide(L)'
;MKKIVFLVLGVALLLVLNLTSVSVSSSGDKTPEIPVWIEATYRITFINMTTMNISSTFAVHKICIDKNNFTADSIRENYTDNPEVGMEIINKTMEEIDNAFNTVINTTFANDTVESEPTTEDKSTIIGVVPGGDEYQPPINFTKNATITFNMTSFGFEENPELKLDDVIRGTLKMGAVINKAFELKADAGYKNTF
;
A
#
# COMPACT_ATOMS: atom_id res chain seq x y z
N MET A 1 26.03 39.18 -30.65
CA MET A 1 26.19 37.74 -30.41
C MET A 1 25.27 37.34 -29.27
N LYS A 2 24.13 36.70 -29.57
CA LYS A 2 23.09 36.33 -28.60
C LYS A 2 23.52 35.03 -27.90
N LYS A 3 23.72 35.07 -26.58
CA LYS A 3 23.92 33.86 -25.76
C LYS A 3 22.54 33.30 -25.40
N ILE A 4 22.23 32.13 -25.95
CA ILE A 4 21.09 31.31 -25.53
C ILE A 4 21.51 30.61 -24.24
N VAL A 5 20.89 30.96 -23.13
CA VAL A 5 21.02 30.24 -21.86
C VAL A 5 19.84 29.27 -21.80
N PHE A 6 20.13 27.97 -21.90
CA PHE A 6 19.16 26.92 -21.60
C PHE A 6 18.86 26.95 -20.11
N LEU A 7 17.64 27.36 -19.75
CA LEU A 7 17.13 27.23 -18.40
C LEU A 7 16.62 25.80 -18.25
N VAL A 8 17.38 24.98 -17.52
CA VAL A 8 16.97 23.63 -17.12
C VAL A 8 15.85 23.79 -16.09
N LEU A 9 14.60 23.60 -16.51
CA LEU A 9 13.44 23.53 -15.62
C LEU A 9 13.53 22.18 -14.87
N GLY A 10 14.15 22.20 -13.69
CA GLY A 10 14.15 21.07 -12.77
C GLY A 10 12.77 20.91 -12.15
N VAL A 11 12.16 19.74 -12.34
CA VAL A 11 10.98 19.29 -11.60
C VAL A 11 11.34 19.21 -10.12
N ALA A 12 10.78 20.10 -9.30
CA ALA A 12 10.85 20.00 -7.85
C ALA A 12 9.48 19.50 -7.36
N LEU A 13 9.40 18.21 -7.07
CA LEU A 13 8.29 17.61 -6.33
C LEU A 13 8.48 17.99 -4.86
N LEU A 14 7.76 19.01 -4.39
CA LEU A 14 7.81 19.45 -3.00
C LEU A 14 6.71 18.70 -2.21
N LEU A 15 7.10 17.65 -1.49
CA LEU A 15 6.22 16.95 -0.56
C LEU A 15 6.11 17.79 0.72
N VAL A 16 5.00 18.52 0.90
CA VAL A 16 4.75 19.26 2.14
C VAL A 16 4.01 18.34 3.12
N LEU A 17 4.76 17.74 4.04
CA LEU A 17 4.21 17.00 5.19
C LEU A 17 3.79 18.01 6.27
N ASN A 18 2.49 18.32 6.35
CA ASN A 18 1.92 19.01 7.50
C ASN A 18 1.79 18.03 8.67
N LEU A 19 2.82 17.96 9.51
CA LEU A 19 2.74 17.34 10.84
C LEU A 19 1.98 18.29 11.78
N THR A 20 0.65 18.20 11.79
CA THR A 20 -0.11 18.73 12.92
C THR A 20 -0.07 17.71 14.04
N SER A 21 0.64 18.03 15.12
CA SER A 21 0.63 17.25 16.36
C SER A 21 -0.77 17.33 16.97
N VAL A 22 -1.60 16.33 16.71
CA VAL A 22 -2.89 16.18 17.39
C VAL A 22 -2.60 15.85 18.85
N SER A 23 -2.99 16.75 19.74
CA SER A 23 -2.97 16.52 21.19
C SER A 23 -3.85 15.31 21.53
N VAL A 24 -3.25 14.29 22.15
CA VAL A 24 -3.94 13.08 22.62
C VAL A 24 -4.90 13.46 23.75
N SER A 25 -6.17 13.62 23.42
CA SER A 25 -7.25 13.54 24.40
C SER A 25 -7.61 12.06 24.58
N SER A 26 -7.52 11.55 25.82
CA SER A 26 -7.91 10.19 26.21
C SER A 26 -9.42 9.98 26.01
N SER A 27 -9.80 9.68 24.78
CA SER A 27 -11.09 9.13 24.39
C SER A 27 -10.84 7.65 24.13
N GLY A 28 -11.57 6.81 24.87
CA GLY A 28 -11.48 5.34 24.94
C GLY A 28 -10.55 4.66 23.93
N ASP A 29 -9.57 3.93 24.46
CA ASP A 29 -8.63 3.10 23.71
C ASP A 29 -9.36 2.34 22.58
N LYS A 30 -9.18 2.83 21.36
CA LYS A 30 -9.71 2.23 20.13
C LYS A 30 -8.70 1.23 19.54
N THR A 31 -7.75 0.73 20.33
CA THR A 31 -6.94 -0.40 19.91
C THR A 31 -7.91 -1.54 19.60
N PRO A 32 -7.89 -2.12 18.37
CA PRO A 32 -8.72 -3.27 18.05
C PRO A 32 -8.56 -4.33 19.13
N GLU A 33 -9.64 -5.03 19.45
CA GLU A 33 -9.70 -6.13 20.41
C GLU A 33 -8.81 -7.35 20.01
N ILE A 34 -8.05 -7.19 18.93
CA ILE A 34 -7.36 -8.20 18.16
C ILE A 34 -5.90 -7.73 17.97
N PRO A 35 -4.91 -8.38 18.62
CA PRO A 35 -3.52 -7.94 18.55
C PRO A 35 -2.90 -8.32 17.19
N VAL A 36 -2.99 -7.40 16.23
CA VAL A 36 -2.31 -7.46 14.93
C VAL A 36 -1.03 -6.62 15.00
N TRP A 37 0.09 -7.19 14.55
CA TRP A 37 1.34 -6.47 14.35
C TRP A 37 1.90 -6.80 12.97
N ILE A 38 1.63 -5.89 12.04
CA ILE A 38 2.09 -5.97 10.66
C ILE A 38 2.81 -4.68 10.31
N GLU A 39 4.04 -4.77 9.82
CA GLU A 39 4.75 -3.62 9.24
C GLU A 39 4.51 -3.60 7.73
N ALA A 40 3.80 -2.59 7.24
CA ALA A 40 3.50 -2.43 5.83
C ALA A 40 4.43 -1.37 5.22
N THR A 41 5.06 -1.69 4.11
CA THR A 41 5.86 -0.75 3.31
C THR A 41 5.20 -0.59 1.95
N TYR A 42 4.77 0.61 1.62
CA TYR A 42 4.16 0.95 0.34
C TYR A 42 5.18 1.69 -0.53
N ARG A 43 5.31 1.26 -1.79
CA ARG A 43 6.11 1.93 -2.81
C ARG A 43 5.19 2.36 -3.93
N ILE A 44 5.10 3.67 -4.13
CA ILE A 44 4.27 4.29 -5.15
C ILE A 44 5.15 4.74 -6.31
N THR A 45 4.83 4.30 -7.53
CA THR A 45 5.58 4.63 -8.74
C THR A 45 4.62 5.07 -9.84
N PHE A 46 4.77 6.29 -10.33
CA PHE A 46 4.04 6.75 -11.52
C PHE A 46 4.71 6.20 -12.77
N ILE A 47 3.98 5.40 -13.55
CA ILE A 47 4.48 4.91 -14.86
C ILE A 47 4.35 6.02 -15.90
N ASN A 48 3.23 6.73 -15.86
CA ASN A 48 2.93 7.89 -16.67
C ASN A 48 1.97 8.81 -15.90
N MET A 49 1.38 9.80 -16.56
CA MET A 49 0.52 10.80 -15.90
C MET A 49 -0.89 10.29 -15.57
N THR A 50 -1.29 9.15 -16.15
CA THR A 50 -2.61 8.53 -15.97
C THR A 50 -2.54 7.16 -15.28
N THR A 51 -1.35 6.61 -15.05
CA THR A 51 -1.17 5.25 -14.52
C THR A 51 -0.10 5.23 -13.44
N MET A 52 -0.45 4.59 -12.32
CA MET A 52 0.37 4.49 -11.12
C MET A 52 0.39 3.05 -10.62
N ASN A 53 1.56 2.58 -10.22
CA ASN A 53 1.73 1.30 -9.54
C ASN A 53 1.93 1.53 -8.05
N ILE A 54 1.27 0.71 -7.25
CA ILE A 54 1.49 0.58 -5.82
C ILE A 54 1.98 -0.84 -5.57
N SER A 55 3.20 -0.96 -5.07
CA SER A 55 3.75 -2.23 -4.59
C SER A 55 3.86 -2.17 -3.09
N SER A 56 3.32 -3.17 -2.40
CA SER A 56 3.22 -3.20 -0.94
C SER A 56 3.85 -4.46 -0.42
N THR A 57 4.70 -4.33 0.61
CA THR A 57 5.27 -5.45 1.35
C THR A 57 4.76 -5.41 2.78
N PHE A 58 4.21 -6.52 3.25
CA PHE A 58 3.69 -6.68 4.61
C PHE A 58 4.56 -7.67 5.37
N ALA A 59 5.27 -7.19 6.38
CA ALA A 59 6.04 -7.98 7.32
C ALA A 59 5.16 -8.31 8.53
N VAL A 60 4.68 -9.55 8.59
CA VAL A 60 3.76 -10.05 9.62
C VAL A 60 4.58 -10.60 10.79
N HIS A 61 4.48 -9.95 11.94
CA HIS A 61 5.07 -10.40 13.21
C HIS A 61 4.06 -11.17 14.05
N LYS A 62 2.82 -10.69 14.04
CA LYS A 62 1.69 -11.28 14.75
C LYS A 62 0.41 -11.01 13.98
N ILE A 63 -0.41 -12.03 13.82
CA ILE A 63 -1.75 -11.92 13.24
C ILE A 63 -2.74 -12.69 14.10
N CYS A 64 -4.00 -12.31 14.03
CA CYS A 64 -5.06 -13.02 14.71
C CYS A 64 -6.07 -13.50 13.68
N ILE A 65 -6.21 -14.81 13.55
CA ILE A 65 -7.11 -15.44 12.58
C ILE A 65 -8.12 -16.26 13.37
N ASP A 66 -9.40 -16.08 13.11
CA ASP A 66 -10.49 -16.78 13.81
C ASP A 66 -10.41 -16.68 15.35
N LYS A 67 -9.95 -15.53 15.87
CA LYS A 67 -9.71 -15.25 17.31
C LYS A 67 -8.51 -16.00 17.93
N ASN A 68 -7.71 -16.69 17.12
CA ASN A 68 -6.46 -17.30 17.54
C ASN A 68 -5.29 -16.41 17.14
N ASN A 69 -4.39 -16.15 18.09
CA ASN A 69 -3.19 -15.36 17.83
C ASN A 69 -2.07 -16.27 17.31
N PHE A 70 -1.52 -15.91 16.17
CA PHE A 70 -0.39 -16.58 15.54
C PHE A 70 0.80 -15.61 15.51
N THR A 71 1.91 -16.01 16.13
CA THR A 71 3.20 -15.33 15.99
C THR A 71 3.92 -15.84 14.75
N ALA A 72 4.93 -15.11 14.27
CA ALA A 72 5.71 -15.52 13.11
C ALA A 72 6.31 -16.93 13.29
N ASP A 73 6.86 -17.24 14.48
CA ASP A 73 7.39 -18.57 14.76
C ASP A 73 6.31 -19.65 14.85
N SER A 74 5.15 -19.36 15.46
CA SER A 74 4.03 -20.32 15.46
C SER A 74 3.56 -20.64 14.04
N ILE A 75 3.54 -19.68 13.12
CA ILE A 75 3.18 -19.94 11.72
C ILE A 75 4.23 -20.85 11.05
N ARG A 76 5.52 -20.62 11.29
CA ARG A 76 6.62 -21.47 10.77
C ARG A 76 6.57 -22.89 11.32
N GLU A 77 6.35 -23.03 12.62
CA GLU A 77 6.22 -24.31 13.30
C GLU A 77 5.03 -25.09 12.74
N ASN A 78 3.85 -24.47 12.64
CA ASN A 78 2.68 -25.10 12.04
C ASN A 78 2.95 -25.48 10.57
N TYR A 79 3.64 -24.65 9.79
CA TYR A 79 4.01 -24.98 8.41
C TYR A 79 4.97 -26.17 8.30
N THR A 80 5.89 -26.32 9.25
CA THR A 80 6.91 -27.38 9.24
C THR A 80 6.36 -28.70 9.79
N ASP A 81 5.61 -28.63 10.90
CA ASP A 81 5.09 -29.81 11.61
C ASP A 81 3.78 -30.31 11.00
N ASN A 82 2.94 -29.42 10.47
CA ASN A 82 1.67 -29.76 9.84
C ASN A 82 1.36 -28.86 8.63
N PRO A 83 1.92 -29.18 7.45
CA PRO A 83 1.89 -28.30 6.28
C PRO A 83 0.47 -27.94 5.80
N GLU A 84 -0.54 -28.78 6.05
CA GLU A 84 -1.93 -28.47 5.71
C GLU A 84 -2.47 -27.29 6.54
N VAL A 85 -2.23 -27.32 7.85
CA VAL A 85 -2.66 -26.27 8.79
C VAL A 85 -1.85 -24.98 8.56
N GLY A 86 -0.55 -25.09 8.34
CA GLY A 86 0.29 -23.94 8.04
C GLY A 86 -0.13 -23.22 6.75
N MET A 87 -0.46 -23.97 5.69
CA MET A 87 -0.99 -23.40 4.45
C MET A 87 -2.36 -22.74 4.66
N GLU A 88 -3.24 -23.31 5.49
CA GLU A 88 -4.53 -22.69 5.81
C GLU A 88 -4.34 -21.33 6.50
N ILE A 89 -3.44 -21.24 7.49
CA ILE A 89 -3.11 -20.00 8.21
C ILE A 89 -2.55 -18.94 7.25
N ILE A 90 -1.65 -19.34 6.34
CA ILE A 90 -1.08 -18.46 5.32
C ILE A 90 -2.17 -17.95 4.37
N ASN A 91 -3.04 -18.82 3.86
CA ASN A 91 -4.12 -18.42 2.96
C ASN A 91 -5.10 -17.45 3.63
N LYS A 92 -5.48 -17.70 4.88
CA LYS A 92 -6.32 -16.76 5.65
C LYS A 92 -5.62 -15.43 5.90
N THR A 93 -4.32 -15.45 6.18
CA THR A 93 -3.50 -14.24 6.30
C THR A 93 -3.51 -13.42 5.00
N MET A 94 -3.35 -14.09 3.85
CA MET A 94 -3.44 -13.43 2.54
C MET A 94 -4.82 -12.84 2.28
N GLU A 95 -5.89 -13.55 2.65
CA GLU A 95 -7.26 -13.07 2.50
C GLU A 95 -7.51 -11.82 3.35
N GLU A 96 -7.03 -11.79 4.60
CA GLU A 96 -7.11 -10.61 5.45
C GLU A 96 -6.33 -9.42 4.87
N ILE A 97 -5.10 -9.66 4.39
CA ILE A 97 -4.28 -8.63 3.73
C ILE A 97 -4.96 -8.13 2.45
N ASP A 98 -5.52 -9.02 1.63
CA ASP A 98 -6.22 -8.68 0.40
C ASP A 98 -7.46 -7.82 0.70
N ASN A 99 -8.26 -8.21 1.70
CA ASN A 99 -9.45 -7.47 2.09
C ASN A 99 -9.10 -6.07 2.63
N ALA A 100 -8.12 -5.97 3.53
CA ALA A 100 -7.66 -4.70 4.08
C ALA A 100 -7.10 -3.79 2.98
N PHE A 101 -6.19 -4.32 2.15
CA PHE A 101 -5.56 -3.56 1.08
C PHE A 101 -6.57 -3.09 0.03
N ASN A 102 -7.45 -3.99 -0.43
CA ASN A 102 -8.47 -3.63 -1.42
C ASN A 102 -9.46 -2.61 -0.86
N THR A 103 -9.81 -2.69 0.43
CA THR A 103 -10.67 -1.69 1.08
C THR A 103 -10.02 -0.31 1.05
N VAL A 104 -8.74 -0.22 1.42
CA VAL A 104 -7.98 1.04 1.41
C VAL A 104 -7.88 1.61 0.00
N ILE A 105 -7.47 0.79 -0.97
CA ILE A 105 -7.28 1.23 -2.36
C ILE A 105 -8.60 1.63 -3.00
N ASN A 106 -9.65 0.82 -2.88
CA ASN A 106 -10.94 1.13 -3.47
C ASN A 106 -11.59 2.36 -2.83
N THR A 107 -11.34 2.62 -1.55
CA THR A 107 -11.81 3.85 -0.89
C THR A 107 -11.04 5.07 -1.37
N THR A 108 -9.72 4.94 -1.53
CA THR A 108 -8.83 6.05 -1.93
C THR A 108 -9.01 6.42 -3.40
N PHE A 109 -9.25 5.42 -4.25
CA PHE A 109 -9.28 5.53 -5.72
C PHE A 109 -10.65 5.15 -6.28
N ALA A 110 -11.74 5.47 -5.57
CA ALA A 110 -13.10 5.02 -5.89
C ALA A 110 -13.59 5.37 -7.31
N ASN A 111 -13.06 6.44 -7.90
CA ASN A 111 -13.42 6.88 -9.25
C ASN A 111 -12.46 6.37 -10.33
N ASP A 112 -11.40 5.67 -9.95
CA ASP A 112 -10.33 5.19 -10.82
C ASP A 112 -10.46 3.68 -11.06
N THR A 113 -9.82 3.18 -12.12
CA THR A 113 -9.76 1.75 -12.40
C THR A 113 -8.62 1.14 -11.61
N VAL A 114 -8.94 0.19 -10.73
CA VAL A 114 -7.98 -0.52 -9.89
C VAL A 114 -7.86 -1.96 -10.37
N GLU A 115 -6.63 -2.37 -10.70
CA GLU A 115 -6.28 -3.76 -11.01
C GLU A 115 -5.32 -4.26 -9.93
N SER A 116 -5.79 -5.16 -9.06
CA SER A 116 -4.98 -5.75 -8.00
C SER A 116 -4.55 -7.17 -8.35
N GLU A 117 -3.25 -7.47 -8.24
CA GLU A 117 -2.73 -8.83 -8.32
C GLU A 117 -3.01 -9.59 -7.02
N PRO A 118 -3.13 -10.93 -6.99
CA PRO A 118 -3.30 -11.67 -5.73
C PRO A 118 -2.10 -11.46 -4.79
N THR A 119 -2.34 -11.50 -3.46
CA THR A 119 -1.23 -11.49 -2.48
C THR A 119 -0.34 -12.72 -2.67
N THR A 120 0.97 -12.52 -2.60
CA THR A 120 1.98 -13.58 -2.70
C THR A 120 2.82 -13.64 -1.44
N GLU A 121 3.09 -14.84 -0.94
CA GLU A 121 3.95 -15.09 0.21
C GLU A 121 5.41 -15.26 -0.21
N ASP A 122 6.33 -14.72 0.59
CA ASP A 122 7.75 -15.01 0.45
C ASP A 122 8.10 -16.26 1.27
N LYS A 123 8.09 -17.43 0.59
CA LYS A 123 8.42 -18.73 1.18
C LYS A 123 9.79 -18.79 1.85
N SER A 124 10.73 -17.92 1.45
CA SER A 124 12.06 -17.85 2.08
C SER A 124 12.00 -17.34 3.54
N THR A 125 10.94 -16.60 3.89
CA THR A 125 10.71 -16.12 5.27
C THR A 125 10.02 -17.15 6.17
N ILE A 126 9.60 -18.26 5.58
CA ILE A 126 8.84 -19.33 6.24
C ILE A 126 9.73 -20.58 6.40
N ILE A 127 10.41 -20.99 5.33
CA ILE A 127 11.15 -22.26 5.27
C ILE A 127 12.64 -22.01 5.54
N GLY A 128 13.23 -22.79 6.44
CA GLY A 128 14.68 -22.79 6.68
C GLY A 128 15.18 -21.63 7.56
N VAL A 129 14.25 -20.89 8.18
CA VAL A 129 14.55 -19.87 9.18
C VAL A 129 14.72 -20.55 10.54
N VAL A 130 15.86 -20.33 11.19
CA VAL A 130 16.10 -20.80 12.56
C VAL A 130 15.50 -19.78 13.54
N PRO A 131 14.60 -20.19 14.46
CA PRO A 131 14.05 -19.31 15.47
C PRO A 131 15.17 -18.65 16.29
N GLY A 132 15.16 -17.32 16.37
CA GLY A 132 16.19 -16.53 17.06
C GLY A 132 16.00 -16.44 18.58
N GLY A 133 14.97 -17.10 19.11
CA GLY A 133 14.53 -16.99 20.51
C GLY A 133 13.47 -15.92 20.77
N ASP A 134 13.16 -15.07 19.78
CA ASP A 134 12.02 -14.14 19.80
C ASP A 134 10.93 -14.66 18.86
N GLU A 135 9.78 -15.03 19.42
CA GLU A 135 8.64 -15.62 18.69
C GLU A 135 8.05 -14.70 17.60
N TYR A 136 8.36 -13.40 17.65
CA TYR A 136 7.91 -12.40 16.67
C TYR A 136 8.92 -12.14 15.55
N GLN A 137 10.15 -12.68 15.65
CA GLN A 137 11.23 -12.38 14.71
C GLN A 137 11.95 -13.64 14.19
N PRO A 138 12.26 -13.70 12.88
CA PRO A 138 11.99 -12.69 11.86
C PRO A 138 10.51 -12.65 11.44
N PRO A 139 10.01 -11.61 10.75
CA PRO A 139 8.63 -11.58 10.25
C PRO A 139 8.42 -12.50 9.05
N ILE A 140 7.16 -12.79 8.73
CA ILE A 140 6.76 -13.45 7.48
C ILE A 140 6.33 -12.38 6.48
N ASN A 141 6.94 -12.38 5.30
CA ASN A 141 6.70 -11.33 4.31
C ASN A 141 5.65 -11.75 3.27
N PHE A 142 4.74 -10.82 2.99
CA PHE A 142 3.76 -10.92 1.92
C PHE A 142 3.89 -9.72 0.98
N THR A 143 3.62 -9.92 -0.31
CA THR A 143 3.67 -8.87 -1.32
C THR A 143 2.34 -8.76 -2.03
N LYS A 144 1.86 -7.53 -2.17
CA LYS A 144 0.63 -7.18 -2.91
C LYS A 144 0.91 -6.01 -3.83
N ASN A 145 0.53 -6.15 -5.09
CA ASN A 145 0.65 -5.10 -6.08
C ASN A 145 -0.72 -4.68 -6.59
N ALA A 146 -0.85 -3.40 -6.89
CA ALA A 146 -1.98 -2.86 -7.64
C ALA A 146 -1.51 -1.84 -8.67
N THR A 147 -2.17 -1.87 -9.82
CA THR A 147 -2.09 -0.86 -10.86
C THR A 147 -3.35 -0.02 -10.80
N ILE A 148 -3.18 1.30 -10.68
CA ILE A 148 -4.28 2.26 -10.68
C ILE A 148 -4.19 3.05 -11.98
N THR A 149 -5.27 3.02 -12.75
CA THR A 149 -5.45 3.86 -13.94
C THR A 149 -6.45 4.96 -13.61
N PHE A 150 -5.98 6.20 -13.67
CA PHE A 150 -6.78 7.36 -13.35
C PHE A 150 -7.82 7.64 -14.43
N ASN A 151 -9.07 7.88 -14.01
CA ASN A 151 -10.16 8.27 -14.90
C ASN A 151 -10.29 9.80 -14.97
N MET A 152 -11.00 10.29 -16.00
CA MET A 152 -11.24 11.72 -16.21
C MET A 152 -11.94 12.39 -15.04
N THR A 153 -12.93 11.70 -14.48
CA THR A 153 -13.73 12.13 -13.33
C THR A 153 -12.87 12.37 -12.10
N SER A 154 -11.79 11.61 -11.93
CA SER A 154 -10.84 11.76 -10.82
C SER A 154 -9.93 12.98 -10.93
N PHE A 155 -9.93 13.64 -12.08
CA PHE A 155 -9.34 14.97 -12.28
C PHE A 155 -10.39 16.08 -12.33
N GLY A 156 -11.67 15.75 -12.11
CA GLY A 156 -12.79 16.69 -12.16
C GLY A 156 -13.24 17.06 -13.57
N PHE A 157 -12.82 16.29 -14.59
CA PHE A 157 -13.31 16.47 -15.97
C PHE A 157 -14.57 15.65 -16.20
N GLU A 158 -15.50 16.19 -16.98
CA GLU A 158 -16.66 15.44 -17.47
C GLU A 158 -16.21 14.34 -18.44
N GLU A 159 -16.87 13.18 -18.40
CA GLU A 159 -16.59 12.11 -19.34
C GLU A 159 -16.92 12.55 -20.77
N ASN A 160 -15.91 12.52 -21.64
CA ASN A 160 -16.08 12.79 -23.06
C ASN A 160 -15.38 11.69 -23.86
N PRO A 161 -16.12 10.88 -24.65
CA PRO A 161 -15.55 9.75 -25.39
C PRO A 161 -14.57 10.18 -26.49
N GLU A 162 -14.56 11.44 -26.91
CA GLU A 162 -13.63 11.98 -27.92
C GLU A 162 -12.33 12.53 -27.32
N LEU A 163 -12.31 12.81 -26.02
CA LEU A 163 -11.13 13.31 -25.33
C LEU A 163 -10.44 12.17 -24.59
N LYS A 164 -9.11 12.10 -24.69
CA LYS A 164 -8.29 11.20 -23.88
C LYS A 164 -7.69 11.99 -22.73
N LEU A 165 -7.71 11.41 -21.53
CA LEU A 165 -7.19 12.07 -20.34
C LEU A 165 -5.71 12.47 -20.50
N ASP A 166 -4.89 11.61 -21.12
CA ASP A 166 -3.49 11.90 -21.39
C ASP A 166 -3.32 13.14 -22.28
N ASP A 167 -4.17 13.33 -23.28
CA ASP A 167 -4.12 14.51 -24.16
C ASP A 167 -4.52 15.79 -23.44
N VAL A 168 -5.53 15.72 -22.56
CA VAL A 168 -5.98 16.84 -21.72
C VAL A 168 -4.89 17.23 -20.73
N ILE A 169 -4.28 16.26 -20.04
CA ILE A 169 -3.18 16.47 -19.11
C ILE A 169 -1.96 17.06 -19.85
N ARG A 170 -1.57 16.50 -21.00
CA ARG A 170 -0.46 17.05 -21.80
C ARG A 170 -0.75 18.46 -22.29
N GLY A 171 -1.97 18.72 -22.74
CA GLY A 171 -2.40 20.04 -23.21
C GLY A 171 -2.33 21.07 -22.10
N THR A 172 -2.89 20.77 -20.93
CA THR A 172 -2.87 21.65 -19.75
C THR A 172 -1.45 21.93 -19.25
N LEU A 173 -0.59 20.91 -19.22
CA LEU A 173 0.82 21.09 -18.88
C LEU A 173 1.57 21.96 -19.90
N LYS A 174 1.31 21.78 -21.21
CA LYS A 174 1.90 22.63 -22.26
C LYS A 174 1.43 24.09 -22.17
N MET A 175 0.23 24.33 -21.65
CA MET A 175 -0.27 25.67 -21.36
C MET A 175 0.32 26.28 -20.07
N GLY A 176 1.17 25.54 -19.35
CA GLY A 176 1.83 25.98 -18.12
C GLY A 176 0.99 25.78 -16.86
N ALA A 177 -0.09 24.99 -16.92
CA ALA A 177 -0.86 24.64 -15.74
C ALA A 177 -0.10 23.67 -14.84
N VAL A 178 -0.32 23.76 -13.52
CA VAL A 178 0.21 22.83 -12.53
C VAL A 178 -0.95 21.94 -12.06
N ILE A 179 -0.77 20.62 -12.14
CA ILE A 179 -1.77 19.63 -11.70
C ILE A 179 -1.33 19.08 -10.36
N ASN A 180 -2.11 19.36 -9.32
CA ASN A 180 -1.89 18.82 -7.98
C ASN A 180 -2.99 17.79 -7.69
N LYS A 181 -2.60 16.55 -7.40
CA LYS A 181 -3.51 15.50 -6.93
C LYS A 181 -2.99 14.96 -5.61
N ALA A 182 -3.83 15.05 -4.58
CA ALA A 182 -3.56 14.47 -3.27
C ALA A 182 -4.41 13.20 -3.11
N PHE A 183 -3.84 12.20 -2.46
CA PHE A 183 -4.53 10.98 -2.08
C PHE A 183 -4.17 10.66 -0.63
N GLU A 184 -5.14 10.12 0.10
CA GLU A 184 -4.97 9.74 1.50
C GLU A 184 -4.99 8.22 1.61
N LEU A 185 -3.85 7.63 1.94
CA LEU A 185 -3.79 6.22 2.27
C LEU A 185 -4.11 6.05 3.76
N LYS A 186 -5.25 5.41 4.04
CA LYS A 186 -5.62 4.99 5.39
C LYS A 186 -5.08 3.60 5.65
N ALA A 187 -4.75 3.32 6.89
CA ALA A 187 -4.35 1.99 7.29
C ALA A 187 -5.11 1.58 8.54
N ASP A 188 -5.42 0.30 8.62
CA ASP A 188 -6.13 -0.26 9.76
C ASP A 188 -5.23 -0.30 10.99
N ALA A 189 -5.86 -0.29 12.16
CA ALA A 189 -5.13 -0.35 13.41
C ALA A 189 -4.39 -1.69 13.56
N GLY A 190 -3.15 -1.65 14.03
CA GLY A 190 -2.23 -2.79 14.04
C GLY A 190 -1.22 -2.81 12.88
N TYR A 191 -1.44 -1.99 11.85
CA TYR A 191 -0.48 -1.78 10.77
C TYR A 191 0.44 -0.61 11.07
N LYS A 192 1.74 -0.86 11.08
CA LYS A 192 2.77 0.18 11.09
C LYS A 192 3.20 0.45 9.66
N ASN A 193 2.82 1.61 9.12
CA ASN A 193 2.98 1.90 7.69
C ASN A 193 4.19 2.79 7.43
N THR A 194 4.93 2.44 6.39
CA THR A 194 6.01 3.23 5.81
C THR A 194 5.68 3.48 4.34
N PHE A 195 5.81 4.73 3.89
CA PHE A 195 5.50 5.16 2.51
C PHE A 195 6.74 5.74 1.82
#